data_AF-A0A7X7PUT1-F1
#
_entry.id   AF-A0A7X7PUT1-F1
#
_cell.length_a   1.000
_cell.length_b   1.000
_cell.length_c   1.000
_cell.angle_alpha   90.00
_cell.angle_beta   90.00
_cell.angle_gamma   90.00
#
_symmetry.space_group_name_H-M   'P 1'
#
loop_
_entity.id
_entity.type
_entity.pdbx_description
1 polymer ?
#
loop_
_entity_poly.entity_id
_entity_poly.type
_entity_poly.pdbx_seq_one_letter_code
_entity_poly.pdbx_strand_id
1 'polypeptide(L)'
;VPGNHDIPLFNVIARVFAPYGNYMRAFGRDLEPVFASSAYLIVCVNTTRPRRHKDGEISRAQVERVCATLQRASHEQLRIVVTHQPVLVIRPHDEKNLLHGHEAAVRAWSEAGADIVMGGHIHLPYVRSIRERFDDLPRRVWAVQAGTAVSWRIRGEIPNSVNVLRHLPGDSVCRTERWDFDAGSNAFRRIHVELLALDR
;
A
#
# COMPACT_ATOMS: atom_id res chain seq x y z
N VAL A 1 5.95 -2.99 5.51
CA VAL A 1 5.90 -4.29 4.81
C VAL A 1 7.18 -4.50 4.02
N PRO A 2 7.64 -5.74 3.80
CA PRO A 2 8.77 -6.01 2.94
C PRO A 2 8.51 -5.52 1.51
N GLY A 3 9.50 -4.85 0.94
CA GLY A 3 9.58 -4.50 -0.46
C GLY A 3 10.55 -5.37 -1.25
N ASN A 4 10.55 -5.22 -2.57
CA ASN A 4 11.39 -6.04 -3.46
C ASN A 4 12.91 -5.90 -3.19
N HIS A 5 13.33 -4.76 -2.60
CA HIS A 5 14.72 -4.50 -2.23
C HIS A 5 15.13 -5.09 -0.87
N ASP A 6 14.17 -5.55 -0.06
CA ASP A 6 14.47 -6.25 1.21
C ASP A 6 14.98 -7.67 0.98
N ILE A 7 14.69 -8.24 -0.20
CA ILE A 7 15.23 -9.52 -0.64
C ILE A 7 16.59 -9.26 -1.32
N PRO A 8 17.70 -9.82 -0.80
CA PRO A 8 19.01 -9.61 -1.38
C PRO A 8 19.05 -10.00 -2.86
N LEU A 9 19.54 -9.10 -3.71
CA LEU A 9 19.68 -9.36 -5.15
C LEU A 9 20.96 -10.14 -5.45
N PHE A 10 22.10 -9.65 -4.95
CA PHE A 10 23.43 -10.19 -5.27
C PHE A 10 23.90 -11.27 -4.29
N ASN A 11 23.39 -11.26 -3.05
CA ASN A 11 23.69 -12.33 -2.09
C ASN A 11 22.74 -13.51 -2.35
N VAL A 12 23.10 -14.35 -3.31
CA VAL A 12 22.29 -15.51 -3.76
C VAL A 12 22.03 -16.49 -2.62
N ILE A 13 23.03 -16.73 -1.76
CA ILE A 13 22.88 -17.62 -0.59
C ILE A 13 21.79 -17.07 0.34
N ALA A 14 21.87 -15.79 0.72
CA ALA A 14 20.85 -15.17 1.56
C ALA A 14 19.47 -15.15 0.86
N ARG A 15 19.43 -14.91 -0.46
CA ARG A 15 18.18 -14.93 -1.24
C ARG A 15 17.47 -16.28 -1.20
N VAL A 16 18.23 -17.38 -1.23
CA VAL A 16 17.67 -18.74 -1.22
C VAL A 16 17.29 -19.19 0.20
N PHE A 17 18.19 -19.00 1.17
CA PHE A 17 18.02 -19.59 2.51
C PHE A 17 17.38 -18.66 3.53
N ALA A 18 17.50 -17.33 3.37
CA ALA A 18 16.98 -16.35 4.31
C ALA A 18 16.54 -15.05 3.60
N PRO A 19 15.61 -15.11 2.63
CA PRO A 19 15.27 -13.98 1.76
C PRO A 19 14.79 -12.74 2.52
N TYR A 20 14.17 -12.94 3.68
CA TYR A 20 13.69 -11.87 4.55
C TYR A 20 14.57 -11.64 5.78
N GLY A 21 15.73 -12.30 5.88
CA GLY A 21 16.55 -12.26 7.08
C GLY A 21 16.97 -10.84 7.48
N ASN A 22 17.29 -9.98 6.51
CA ASN A 22 17.64 -8.59 6.78
C ASN A 22 16.45 -7.78 7.30
N TYR A 23 15.30 -7.92 6.63
CA TYR A 23 14.04 -7.29 7.07
C TYR A 23 13.68 -7.72 8.48
N MET A 24 13.71 -9.03 8.76
CA MET A 24 13.33 -9.59 10.05
C MET A 24 14.23 -9.13 11.20
N ARG A 25 15.52 -8.90 10.93
CA ARG A 25 16.44 -8.34 11.93
C ARG A 25 16.11 -6.90 12.31
N ALA A 26 15.57 -6.11 11.37
CA ALA A 26 15.25 -4.70 11.60
C ALA A 26 13.82 -4.49 12.12
N PHE A 27 12.86 -5.27 11.64
CA PHE A 27 11.42 -5.03 11.85
C PHE A 27 10.68 -6.17 12.57
N GLY A 28 11.36 -7.30 12.84
CA GLY A 28 10.75 -8.48 13.45
C GLY A 28 10.28 -9.53 12.45
N ARG A 29 9.89 -10.69 12.97
CA ARG A 29 9.59 -11.90 12.15
C ARG A 29 8.25 -11.84 11.43
N ASP A 30 7.33 -10.98 11.87
CA ASP A 30 6.03 -10.84 11.24
C ASP A 30 6.13 -9.98 9.96
N LEU A 31 5.90 -10.62 8.81
CA LEU A 31 5.97 -9.98 7.50
C LEU A 31 4.63 -9.40 7.05
N GLU A 32 3.53 -9.80 7.69
CA GLU A 32 2.16 -9.43 7.37
C GLU A 32 1.42 -8.92 8.62
N PRO A 33 2.00 -7.95 9.39
CA PRO A 33 1.42 -7.53 10.65
C PRO A 33 0.05 -6.87 10.49
N VAL A 34 -0.83 -7.12 11.46
CA VAL A 34 -2.13 -6.46 11.56
C VAL A 34 -2.11 -5.50 12.74
N PHE A 35 -2.50 -4.25 12.49
CA PHE A 35 -2.72 -3.25 13.54
C PHE A 35 -4.21 -2.93 13.64
N ALA A 36 -4.74 -2.91 14.86
CA ALA A 36 -6.13 -2.56 15.12
C ALA A 36 -6.24 -1.60 16.31
N SER A 37 -7.10 -0.60 16.17
CA SER A 37 -7.55 0.32 17.22
C SER A 37 -9.03 0.66 17.02
N SER A 38 -9.62 1.50 17.86
CA SER A 38 -11.01 1.97 17.64
C SER A 38 -11.21 2.68 16.30
N ALA A 39 -10.19 3.37 15.79
CA ALA A 39 -10.26 4.17 14.57
C ALA A 39 -9.74 3.45 13.32
N TYR A 40 -8.86 2.46 13.46
CA TYR A 40 -8.14 1.87 12.32
C TYR A 40 -8.11 0.35 12.40
N LEU A 41 -8.26 -0.30 11.24
CA LEU A 41 -7.81 -1.66 10.99
C LEU A 41 -6.84 -1.62 9.80
N ILE A 42 -5.57 -1.97 10.03
CA ILE A 42 -4.52 -1.97 9.02
C ILE A 42 -4.01 -3.39 8.84
N VAL A 43 -4.19 -3.93 7.65
CA VAL A 43 -3.79 -5.30 7.28
C VAL A 43 -2.62 -5.21 6.30
N CYS A 44 -1.44 -5.61 6.73
CA CYS A 44 -0.27 -5.67 5.87
C CYS A 44 -0.22 -6.97 5.08
N VAL A 45 0.18 -6.90 3.81
CA VAL A 45 0.33 -8.07 2.94
C VAL A 45 1.74 -8.09 2.35
N ASN A 46 2.43 -9.22 2.51
CA ASN A 46 3.73 -9.43 1.91
C ASN A 46 3.54 -9.90 0.46
N THR A 47 3.68 -8.94 -0.45
CA THR A 47 3.55 -9.15 -1.89
C THR A 47 4.84 -9.61 -2.55
N THR A 48 5.98 -9.57 -1.85
CA THR A 48 7.26 -9.96 -2.44
C THR A 48 7.40 -11.48 -2.57
N ARG A 49 8.21 -11.94 -3.52
CA ARG A 49 8.54 -13.37 -3.68
C ARG A 49 10.04 -13.51 -3.96
N PRO A 50 10.79 -14.41 -3.30
CA PRO A 50 12.22 -14.60 -3.57
C PRO A 50 12.52 -14.98 -5.03
N ARG A 51 11.60 -15.70 -5.69
CA ARG A 51 11.69 -16.03 -7.12
C ARG A 51 11.41 -14.85 -8.07
N ARG A 52 10.84 -13.76 -7.58
CA ARG A 52 10.56 -12.55 -8.36
C ARG A 52 11.56 -11.46 -7.99
N HIS A 53 12.07 -10.75 -8.99
CA HIS A 53 13.03 -9.68 -8.74
C HIS A 53 12.32 -8.41 -8.26
N LYS A 54 11.41 -7.86 -9.07
CA LYS A 54 10.73 -6.58 -8.80
C LYS A 54 9.24 -6.77 -8.57
N ASP A 55 8.64 -7.64 -9.35
CA ASP A 55 7.21 -7.93 -9.31
C ASP A 55 6.77 -8.51 -7.97
N GLY A 56 5.58 -8.08 -7.55
CA GLY A 56 4.86 -8.67 -6.43
C GLY A 56 3.84 -9.67 -6.90
N GLU A 57 3.44 -10.58 -6.03
CA GLU A 57 2.35 -11.51 -6.27
C GLU A 57 1.53 -11.66 -5.01
N ILE A 58 0.21 -11.73 -5.18
CA ILE A 58 -0.72 -12.08 -4.12
C ILE A 58 -1.41 -13.41 -4.43
N SER A 59 -1.43 -14.30 -3.44
CA SER A 59 -2.09 -15.59 -3.54
C SER A 59 -3.56 -15.50 -3.15
N ARG A 60 -4.40 -16.41 -3.67
CA ARG A 60 -5.80 -16.54 -3.24
C ARG A 60 -5.95 -16.70 -1.72
N ALA A 61 -5.08 -17.49 -1.09
CA ALA A 61 -5.08 -17.65 0.37
C ALA A 61 -4.76 -16.36 1.12
N GLN A 62 -3.88 -15.48 0.59
CA GLN A 62 -3.66 -14.15 1.16
C GLN A 62 -4.91 -13.28 1.01
N VAL A 63 -5.56 -13.29 -0.16
CA VAL A 63 -6.81 -12.55 -0.39
C VAL A 63 -7.87 -12.98 0.64
N GLU A 64 -8.11 -14.27 0.79
CA GLU A 64 -9.09 -14.84 1.73
C GLU A 64 -8.79 -14.45 3.19
N ARG A 65 -7.52 -14.51 3.61
CA ARG A 65 -7.11 -14.08 4.98
C ARG A 65 -7.37 -12.60 5.23
N VAL A 66 -7.10 -11.76 4.23
CA VAL A 66 -7.35 -10.31 4.32
C VAL A 66 -8.86 -10.08 4.40
N CYS A 67 -9.67 -10.72 3.55
CA CYS A 67 -11.14 -10.63 3.61
C CYS A 67 -11.66 -11.01 5.00
N ALA A 68 -11.25 -12.16 5.54
CA ALA A 68 -11.65 -12.61 6.88
C ALA A 68 -11.21 -11.66 8.00
N THR A 69 -10.16 -10.87 7.79
CA THR A 69 -9.71 -9.85 8.74
C THR A 69 -10.51 -8.56 8.61
N LEU A 70 -10.77 -8.10 7.40
CA LEU A 70 -11.59 -6.93 7.12
C LEU A 70 -13.02 -7.08 7.63
N GLN A 71 -13.62 -8.26 7.47
CA GLN A 71 -14.98 -8.58 7.95
C GLN A 71 -15.13 -8.55 9.48
N ARG A 72 -14.01 -8.59 10.22
CA ARG A 72 -14.01 -8.46 11.69
C ARG A 72 -13.94 -7.01 12.17
N ALA A 73 -13.77 -6.05 11.26
CA ALA A 73 -13.71 -4.64 11.60
C ALA A 73 -15.05 -4.12 12.13
N SER A 74 -15.01 -3.21 13.10
CA SER A 74 -16.20 -2.43 13.45
C SER A 74 -16.61 -1.51 12.30
N HIS A 75 -17.84 -1.00 12.35
CA HIS A 75 -18.32 0.02 11.41
C HIS A 75 -17.54 1.34 11.52
N GLU A 76 -16.94 1.61 12.70
CA GLU A 76 -16.24 2.88 12.97
C GLU A 76 -14.80 2.90 12.44
N GLN A 77 -14.19 1.73 12.25
CA GLN A 77 -12.80 1.63 11.82
C GLN A 77 -12.64 1.98 10.33
N LEU A 78 -11.59 2.73 10.00
CA LEU A 78 -11.05 2.81 8.64
C LEU A 78 -10.25 1.55 8.32
N ARG A 79 -10.62 0.86 7.24
CA ARG A 79 -10.06 -0.44 6.87
C ARG A 79 -9.04 -0.28 5.74
N ILE A 80 -7.78 -0.49 6.07
CA ILE A 80 -6.64 -0.24 5.19
C ILE A 80 -5.93 -1.56 4.89
N VAL A 81 -5.72 -1.84 3.61
CA VAL A 81 -4.84 -2.92 3.15
C VAL A 81 -3.53 -2.32 2.67
N VAL A 82 -2.38 -2.80 3.16
CA VAL A 82 -1.07 -2.27 2.79
C VAL A 82 -0.29 -3.30 1.98
N THR A 83 0.13 -2.90 0.79
CA THR A 83 0.95 -3.70 -0.14
C THR A 83 2.21 -2.92 -0.51
N HIS A 84 3.26 -3.61 -0.98
CA HIS A 84 4.42 -2.90 -1.55
C HIS A 84 4.20 -2.52 -3.02
N GLN A 85 3.72 -3.47 -3.84
CA GLN A 85 3.43 -3.23 -5.25
C GLN A 85 2.02 -2.65 -5.42
N PRO A 86 1.82 -1.71 -6.37
CA PRO A 86 0.53 -1.06 -6.59
C PRO A 86 -0.54 -2.02 -7.12
N VAL A 87 -1.80 -1.78 -6.72
CA VAL A 87 -3.00 -2.42 -7.30
C VAL A 87 -3.65 -1.60 -8.41
N LEU A 88 -3.25 -0.34 -8.55
CA LEU A 88 -3.70 0.62 -9.56
C LEU A 88 -2.48 1.43 -9.99
N VAL A 89 -2.37 1.80 -11.27
CA VAL A 89 -1.36 2.75 -11.78
C VAL A 89 -2.02 3.82 -12.64
N ILE A 90 -1.39 4.99 -12.75
CA ILE A 90 -1.95 6.16 -13.48
C ILE A 90 -1.19 6.51 -14.77
N ARG A 91 -0.16 5.74 -15.13
CA ARG A 91 0.63 5.94 -16.35
C ARG A 91 0.76 4.60 -17.09
N PRO A 92 0.55 4.56 -18.41
CA PRO A 92 0.62 3.31 -19.17
C PRO A 92 1.94 2.52 -19.00
N HIS A 93 3.09 3.21 -18.88
CA HIS A 93 4.38 2.52 -18.69
C HIS A 93 4.52 1.82 -17.33
N ASP A 94 3.66 2.14 -16.36
CA ASP A 94 3.70 1.54 -15.03
C ASP A 94 2.88 0.25 -14.92
N GLU A 95 2.08 -0.11 -15.92
CA GLU A 95 1.21 -1.31 -15.92
C GLU A 95 1.96 -2.60 -15.57
N LYS A 96 3.21 -2.73 -16.06
CA LYS A 96 4.09 -3.87 -15.74
C LYS A 96 4.42 -4.03 -14.25
N ASN A 97 4.24 -2.99 -13.45
CA ASN A 97 4.53 -3.01 -12.01
C ASN A 97 3.30 -3.37 -11.16
N LEU A 98 2.13 -3.56 -11.79
CA LEU A 98 0.94 -3.98 -11.07
C LEU A 98 1.17 -5.31 -10.36
N LEU A 99 0.64 -5.40 -9.15
CA LEU A 99 0.67 -6.62 -8.35
C LEU A 99 0.01 -7.77 -9.13
N HIS A 100 0.72 -8.88 -9.30
CA HIS A 100 0.13 -10.09 -9.90
C HIS A 100 -1.00 -10.58 -8.99
N GLY A 101 -2.23 -10.68 -9.52
CA GLY A 101 -3.44 -11.01 -8.76
C GLY A 101 -4.24 -9.81 -8.23
N HIS A 102 -3.86 -8.56 -8.57
CA HIS A 102 -4.51 -7.35 -8.06
C HIS A 102 -6.01 -7.28 -8.34
N GLU A 103 -6.48 -7.67 -9.52
CA GLU A 103 -7.90 -7.58 -9.87
C GLU A 103 -8.78 -8.42 -8.93
N ALA A 104 -8.47 -9.71 -8.78
CA ALA A 104 -9.19 -10.60 -7.88
C ALA A 104 -9.09 -10.11 -6.41
N ALA A 105 -7.92 -9.61 -6.01
CA ALA A 105 -7.71 -9.08 -4.66
C ALA A 105 -8.56 -7.84 -4.39
N VAL A 106 -8.52 -6.84 -5.29
CA VAL A 106 -9.27 -5.58 -5.16
C VAL A 106 -10.78 -5.83 -5.07
N ARG A 107 -11.31 -6.70 -5.94
CA ARG A 107 -12.74 -7.05 -5.94
C ARG A 107 -13.14 -7.69 -4.61
N ALA A 108 -12.41 -8.71 -4.17
CA ALA A 108 -12.68 -9.41 -2.92
C ALA A 108 -12.50 -8.52 -1.68
N TRP A 109 -11.51 -7.63 -1.67
CA TRP A 109 -11.26 -6.71 -0.56
C TRP A 109 -12.30 -5.59 -0.50
N SER A 110 -12.73 -5.07 -1.65
CA SER A 110 -13.85 -4.12 -1.74
C SER A 110 -15.11 -4.74 -1.13
N GLU A 111 -15.47 -5.96 -1.55
CA GLU A 111 -16.62 -6.70 -0.99
C GLU A 111 -16.47 -6.96 0.51
N ALA A 112 -15.27 -7.30 0.97
CA ALA A 112 -14.98 -7.50 2.39
C ALA A 112 -14.92 -6.20 3.22
N GLY A 113 -15.09 -5.04 2.60
CA GLY A 113 -15.26 -3.76 3.29
C GLY A 113 -14.03 -2.85 3.30
N ALA A 114 -12.97 -3.14 2.54
CA ALA A 114 -11.79 -2.27 2.48
C ALA A 114 -12.14 -0.84 2.03
N ASP A 115 -11.50 0.15 2.64
CA ASP A 115 -11.65 1.57 2.29
C ASP A 115 -10.48 2.08 1.46
N ILE A 116 -9.27 1.65 1.82
CA ILE A 116 -8.02 2.13 1.25
C ILE A 116 -7.10 0.93 0.97
N VAL A 117 -6.50 0.91 -0.21
CA VAL A 117 -5.32 0.09 -0.50
C VAL A 117 -4.11 1.00 -0.66
N MET A 118 -3.11 0.82 0.21
CA MET A 118 -1.84 1.52 0.13
C MET A 118 -0.83 0.75 -0.68
N GLY A 119 -0.03 1.48 -1.46
CA GLY A 119 1.05 0.92 -2.28
C GLY A 119 2.30 1.79 -2.31
N GLY A 120 3.39 1.23 -2.84
CA GLY A 120 4.69 1.89 -3.04
C GLY A 120 5.38 1.37 -4.31
N HIS A 121 6.67 1.03 -4.24
CA HIS A 121 7.42 0.42 -5.35
C HIS A 121 7.72 1.33 -6.57
N ILE A 122 6.76 2.09 -7.11
CA ILE A 122 6.94 2.87 -8.34
C ILE A 122 7.41 4.32 -8.13
N HIS A 123 7.51 4.77 -6.87
CA HIS A 123 7.99 6.10 -6.47
C HIS A 123 7.21 7.28 -7.10
N LEU A 124 5.92 7.05 -7.41
CA LEU A 124 5.01 8.05 -7.96
C LEU A 124 3.86 8.25 -6.97
N PRO A 125 3.78 9.38 -6.25
CA PRO A 125 2.70 9.58 -5.30
C PRO A 125 1.40 9.98 -6.01
N TYR A 126 0.30 9.32 -5.67
CA TYR A 126 -1.05 9.71 -6.07
C TYR A 126 -2.09 9.14 -5.13
N VAL A 127 -3.28 9.73 -5.18
CA VAL A 127 -4.48 9.16 -4.59
C VAL A 127 -5.54 9.14 -5.68
N ARG A 128 -6.18 7.99 -5.89
CA ARG A 128 -7.20 7.79 -6.93
C ARG A 128 -8.26 6.82 -6.48
N SER A 129 -9.47 6.98 -7.00
CA SER A 129 -10.52 5.99 -6.82
C SER A 129 -10.17 4.75 -7.65
N ILE A 130 -10.21 3.57 -7.04
CA ILE A 130 -9.97 2.32 -7.75
C ILE A 130 -11.09 2.05 -8.79
N ARG A 131 -12.28 2.66 -8.59
CA ARG A 131 -13.39 2.59 -9.55
C ARG A 131 -13.08 3.18 -10.93
N GLU A 132 -12.02 3.97 -11.06
CA GLU A 132 -11.57 4.45 -12.37
C GLU A 132 -11.09 3.32 -13.28
N ARG A 133 -10.71 2.17 -12.72
CA ARG A 133 -10.33 0.95 -13.45
C ARG A 133 -11.33 -0.19 -13.27
N PHE A 134 -11.98 -0.26 -12.11
CA PHE A 134 -12.94 -1.31 -11.74
C PHE A 134 -14.27 -0.65 -11.33
N ASP A 135 -15.05 -0.21 -12.31
CA ASP A 135 -16.27 0.60 -12.10
C ASP A 135 -17.37 -0.13 -11.31
N ASP A 136 -17.42 -1.45 -11.47
CA ASP A 136 -18.37 -2.39 -10.89
C ASP A 136 -18.05 -2.83 -9.44
N LEU A 137 -17.08 -2.20 -8.76
CA LEU A 137 -16.79 -2.54 -7.37
C LEU A 137 -18.02 -2.35 -6.47
N PRO A 138 -18.33 -3.29 -5.57
CA PRO A 138 -19.48 -3.19 -4.68
C PRO A 138 -19.34 -2.03 -3.69
N ARG A 139 -18.12 -1.78 -3.21
CA ARG A 139 -17.76 -0.69 -2.31
C ARG A 139 -16.69 0.20 -2.95
N ARG A 140 -16.76 1.50 -2.71
CA ARG A 140 -15.69 2.44 -3.08
C ARG A 140 -14.41 2.12 -2.32
N VAL A 141 -13.30 2.01 -3.04
CA VAL A 141 -11.96 1.82 -2.48
C VAL A 141 -11.02 2.85 -3.11
N TRP A 142 -10.14 3.43 -2.30
CA TRP A 142 -9.11 4.37 -2.73
C TRP A 142 -7.75 3.71 -2.81
N ALA A 143 -7.02 3.95 -3.90
CA ALA A 143 -5.60 3.65 -3.98
C ALA A 143 -4.81 4.85 -3.45
N VAL A 144 -4.08 4.67 -2.35
CA VAL A 144 -3.16 5.68 -1.81
C VAL A 144 -1.74 5.20 -2.08
N GLN A 145 -1.15 5.74 -3.13
CA GLN A 145 0.17 5.36 -3.57
C GLN A 145 1.22 6.32 -3.03
N ALA A 146 2.18 5.79 -2.27
CA ALA A 146 3.30 6.56 -1.77
C ALA A 146 4.39 6.79 -2.83
N GLY A 147 5.05 7.93 -2.71
CA GLY A 147 6.32 8.20 -3.37
C GLY A 147 7.45 7.45 -2.67
N THR A 148 8.53 8.17 -2.38
CA THR A 148 9.66 7.67 -1.61
C THR A 148 10.09 8.75 -0.63
N ALA A 149 10.40 8.41 0.62
CA ALA A 149 10.78 9.41 1.62
C ALA A 149 12.30 9.70 1.65
N VAL A 150 13.14 8.74 1.26
CA VAL A 150 14.61 8.77 1.52
C VAL A 150 15.45 8.31 0.32
N SER A 151 14.86 8.24 -0.87
CA SER A 151 15.56 7.75 -2.06
C SER A 151 16.24 8.89 -2.78
N TRP A 152 17.46 8.64 -3.23
CA TRP A 152 18.17 9.47 -4.21
C TRP A 152 17.65 9.28 -5.63
N ARG A 153 17.01 8.13 -5.90
CA ARG A 153 16.34 7.82 -7.16
C ARG A 153 14.93 8.42 -7.12
N ILE A 154 14.84 9.68 -7.55
CA ILE A 154 13.58 10.39 -7.75
C ILE A 154 13.02 10.10 -9.14
N ARG A 155 11.69 10.19 -9.28
CA ARG A 155 10.99 9.87 -10.51
C ARG A 155 10.68 11.14 -11.30
N GLY A 156 11.58 11.51 -12.19
CA GLY A 156 11.55 12.83 -12.82
C GLY A 156 11.78 13.92 -11.77
N GLU A 157 10.97 14.98 -11.80
CA GLU A 157 11.08 16.12 -10.86
C GLU A 157 10.25 15.94 -9.57
N ILE A 158 9.77 14.72 -9.30
CA ILE A 158 8.94 14.45 -8.12
C ILE A 158 9.84 14.34 -6.89
N PRO A 159 9.68 15.22 -5.87
CA PRO A 159 10.49 15.16 -4.67
C PRO A 159 10.25 13.91 -3.84
N ASN A 160 11.15 13.65 -2.88
CA ASN A 160 10.84 12.70 -1.82
C ASN A 160 9.54 13.14 -1.12
N SER A 161 8.67 12.21 -0.76
CA SER A 161 7.35 12.51 -0.20
C SER A 161 6.87 11.45 0.78
N VAL A 162 5.97 11.87 1.66
CA VAL A 162 5.20 11.01 2.56
C VAL A 162 3.72 11.34 2.46
N ASN A 163 2.86 10.34 2.70
CA ASN A 163 1.43 10.53 2.86
C ASN A 163 1.05 10.47 4.33
N VAL A 164 0.15 11.35 4.75
CA VAL A 164 -0.44 11.34 6.10
C VAL A 164 -1.94 11.12 5.96
N LEU A 165 -2.46 10.04 6.55
CA LEU A 165 -3.89 9.82 6.68
C LEU A 165 -4.39 10.30 8.04
N ARG A 166 -5.57 10.91 8.03
CA ARG A 166 -6.26 11.37 9.24
C ARG A 166 -7.72 11.00 9.15
N HIS A 167 -8.20 10.33 10.19
CA HIS A 167 -9.56 9.82 10.26
C HIS A 167 -10.00 9.72 11.73
N LEU A 168 -11.24 10.10 12.04
CA LEU A 168 -11.86 9.84 13.33
C LEU A 168 -12.83 8.66 13.21
N PRO A 169 -12.99 7.84 14.28
CA PRO A 169 -13.92 6.71 14.28
C PRO A 169 -15.31 7.11 13.77
N GLY A 170 -15.84 6.37 12.79
CA GLY A 170 -17.18 6.58 12.24
C GLY A 170 -17.30 7.67 11.18
N ASP A 171 -16.24 8.45 10.90
CA ASP A 171 -16.32 9.47 9.84
C ASP A 171 -16.62 8.81 8.48
N SER A 172 -17.44 9.46 7.66
CA SER A 172 -17.66 9.11 6.25
C SER A 172 -16.55 9.65 5.34
N VAL A 173 -15.52 10.29 5.90
CA VAL A 173 -14.40 10.87 5.16
C VAL A 173 -13.08 10.52 5.84
N CYS A 174 -12.06 10.20 5.04
CA CYS A 174 -10.67 10.18 5.47
C CYS A 174 -9.91 11.31 4.78
N ARG A 175 -9.16 12.12 5.53
CA ARG A 175 -8.28 13.15 4.95
C ARG A 175 -6.92 12.53 4.64
N THR A 176 -6.47 12.68 3.41
CA THR A 176 -5.11 12.35 2.98
C THR A 176 -4.33 13.61 2.67
N GLU A 177 -3.08 13.65 3.10
CA GLU A 177 -2.16 14.77 2.88
C GLU A 177 -0.91 14.26 2.17
N ARG A 178 -0.45 14.93 1.12
CA ARG A 178 0.88 14.71 0.54
C ARG A 178 1.83 15.78 1.05
N TRP A 179 2.94 15.32 1.61
CA TRP A 179 4.02 16.15 2.09
C TRP A 179 5.26 15.88 1.25
N ASP A 180 5.76 16.89 0.54
CA ASP A 180 6.94 16.79 -0.32
C ASP A 180 8.16 17.41 0.40
N PHE A 181 9.34 16.82 0.23
CA PHE A 181 10.58 17.31 0.79
C PHE A 181 11.02 18.57 0.06
N ASP A 182 11.13 19.67 0.80
CA ASP A 182 11.61 20.95 0.32
C ASP A 182 13.08 21.15 0.74
N ALA A 183 13.98 21.11 -0.23
CA ALA A 183 15.41 21.27 0.00
C ALA A 183 15.76 22.66 0.58
N GLY A 184 14.99 23.70 0.27
CA GLY A 184 15.24 25.06 0.75
C GLY A 184 15.00 25.19 2.26
N SER A 185 14.07 24.42 2.81
CA SER A 185 13.77 24.41 4.25
C SER A 185 14.24 23.17 4.99
N ASN A 186 14.86 22.22 4.27
CA ASN A 186 15.29 20.92 4.79
C ASN A 186 14.18 20.19 5.57
N ALA A 187 12.94 20.24 5.06
CA ALA A 187 11.77 19.72 5.74
C ALA A 187 10.72 19.19 4.75
N PHE A 188 9.89 18.25 5.21
CA PHE A 188 8.68 17.88 4.50
C PHE A 188 7.62 18.96 4.71
N ARG A 189 7.04 19.46 3.62
CA ARG A 189 5.98 20.46 3.63
C ARG A 189 4.72 19.91 2.98
N ARG A 190 3.58 20.20 3.59
CA ARG A 190 2.28 19.80 3.04
C ARG A 190 2.01 20.60 1.78
N ILE A 191 1.81 19.91 0.67
CA ILE A 191 1.56 20.55 -0.63
C ILE A 191 0.24 20.12 -1.27
N HIS A 192 -0.41 19.08 -0.74
CA HIS A 192 -1.72 18.63 -1.23
C HIS A 192 -2.55 18.04 -0.10
N VAL A 193 -3.85 18.28 -0.14
CA VAL A 193 -4.84 17.69 0.77
C VAL A 193 -6.02 17.22 -0.08
N GLU A 194 -6.47 15.99 0.18
CA GLU A 194 -7.63 15.41 -0.49
C GLU A 194 -8.53 14.73 0.53
N LEU A 195 -9.84 14.76 0.27
CA LEU A 195 -10.85 14.14 1.12
C LEU A 195 -11.38 12.90 0.42
N LEU A 196 -11.19 11.76 1.05
CA LEU A 196 -11.59 10.46 0.55
C LEU A 196 -12.95 10.12 1.14
N ALA A 197 -13.99 10.18 0.32
CA ALA A 197 -15.31 9.71 0.72
C ALA A 197 -15.28 8.19 0.99
N LEU A 198 -15.90 7.77 2.08
CA LEU A 198 -15.98 6.39 2.54
C LEU A 198 -17.45 5.95 2.50
N ASP A 199 -17.69 4.69 2.12
CA ASP A 199 -19.04 4.12 2.14
C ASP A 199 -19.30 3.62 3.59
N ARG A 200 -20.08 4.33 4.42
CA ARG A 200 -20.38 3.90 5.80
C ARG A 200 -21.73 3.20 5.89
#